data_AF-W1Y6R5-F1
#
_entry.id   AF-W1Y6R5-F1
#
_cell.length_a   1.000
_cell.length_b   1.000
_cell.length_c   1.000
_cell.angle_alpha   90.00
_cell.angle_beta   90.00
_cell.angle_gamma   90.00
#
_symmetry.space_group_name_H-M   'P 1'
#
loop_
_entity.id
_entity.type
_entity.pdbx_description
1 polymer ?
#
loop_
_entity_poly.entity_id
_entity_poly.type
_entity_poly.pdbx_seq_one_letter_code
_entity_poly.pdbx_strand_id
1 'polypeptide(L)'
;GEVDINAFQHYAFLDASNKATGNKIVAIGDTVISPIRLYSNTYQKVSDFKAGDTIAVPNDATNESRSLYVLKAAGLIDLKAGLKTATVKGITKNP
;
A
#
# COMPACT_ATOMS: atom_id res chain seq x y z
N GLY A 1 -10.54 23.94 14.78
CA GLY A 1 -10.70 22.57 14.29
C GLY A 1 -11.29 21.73 15.41
N GLU A 2 -11.89 20.58 15.10
CA GLU A 2 -12.49 19.69 16.11
C GLU A 2 -11.47 18.75 16.77
N VAL A 3 -10.29 18.58 16.17
CA VAL A 3 -9.22 17.70 16.62
C VAL A 3 -7.90 18.46 16.59
N ASP A 4 -7.14 18.40 17.68
CA ASP A 4 -5.82 19.04 17.79
C ASP A 4 -4.70 18.18 17.17
N ILE A 5 -4.74 16.85 17.40
CA ILE A 5 -3.71 15.88 16.95
C ILE A 5 -4.37 14.55 16.58
N ASN A 6 -3.86 13.87 15.55
CA ASN A 6 -4.20 12.48 15.22
C ASN A 6 -2.95 11.61 15.02
N ALA A 7 -3.09 10.30 15.16
CA ALA A 7 -2.01 9.32 14.98
C ALA A 7 -2.53 8.05 14.29
N PHE A 8 -2.64 8.08 12.96
CA PHE A 8 -3.16 6.94 12.18
C PHE A 8 -2.50 6.73 10.81
N GLN A 9 -1.70 7.70 10.34
CA GLN A 9 -1.22 7.78 8.96
C GLN A 9 0.31 7.76 8.88
N HIS A 10 0.84 7.38 7.72
CA HIS A 10 2.25 7.51 7.38
C HIS A 10 2.49 8.77 6.53
N TYR A 11 3.76 9.17 6.40
CA TYR A 11 4.16 10.40 5.71
C TYR A 11 3.64 10.49 4.27
N ALA A 12 3.70 9.40 3.50
CA ALA A 12 3.25 9.41 2.11
C ALA A 12 1.74 9.70 1.99
N PHE A 13 0.92 9.15 2.91
CA PHE A 13 -0.50 9.44 2.96
C PHE A 13 -0.77 10.90 3.36
N LEU A 14 -0.04 11.42 4.37
CA LEU A 14 -0.16 12.82 4.78
C LEU A 14 0.16 13.78 3.62
N ASP A 15 1.25 13.54 2.90
CA ASP A 15 1.66 14.35 1.75
C ASP A 15 0.61 14.31 0.63
N ALA A 16 0.08 13.11 0.31
CA ALA A 16 -0.97 12.95 -0.68
C ALA A 16 -2.27 13.64 -0.27
N SER A 17 -2.66 13.53 1.01
CA SER A 17 -3.85 14.16 1.58
C SER A 17 -3.75 15.69 1.56
N ASN A 18 -2.62 16.25 2.00
CA ASN A 18 -2.37 17.69 1.93
C ASN A 18 -2.42 18.20 0.48
N LYS A 19 -1.82 17.47 -0.47
CA LYS A 19 -1.88 17.83 -1.90
C LYS A 19 -3.31 17.81 -2.45
N ALA A 20 -4.13 16.85 -2.05
CA ALA A 20 -5.50 16.70 -2.52
C ALA A 20 -6.47 17.71 -1.91
N THR A 21 -6.25 18.07 -0.63
CA THR A 21 -7.19 18.91 0.14
C THR A 21 -6.75 20.38 0.25
N GLY A 22 -5.49 20.69 -0.06
CA GLY A 22 -4.90 22.02 0.19
C GLY A 22 -4.57 22.28 1.66
N ASN A 23 -4.72 21.28 2.52
CA ASN A 23 -4.35 21.36 3.93
C ASN A 23 -2.84 21.48 4.12
N LYS A 24 -2.44 21.99 5.29
CA LYS A 24 -1.04 22.18 5.69
C LYS A 24 -0.76 21.46 7.01
N ILE A 25 -1.32 20.26 7.18
CA ILE A 25 -1.09 19.45 8.38
C ILE A 25 0.36 18.95 8.34
N VAL A 26 1.06 19.06 9.47
CA VAL A 26 2.46 18.63 9.59
C VAL A 26 2.58 17.50 10.60
N ALA A 27 3.52 16.59 10.34
CA ALA A 27 3.89 15.59 11.31
C ALA A 27 4.79 16.20 12.39
N ILE A 28 4.58 15.80 13.65
CA ILE A 28 5.37 16.26 14.80
C ILE A 28 6.25 15.16 15.40
N GLY A 29 6.13 13.93 14.93
CA GLY A 29 6.93 12.79 15.37
C GLY A 29 6.39 11.46 14.89
N ASP A 30 7.22 10.43 14.99
CA ASP A 30 6.85 9.04 14.76
C ASP A 30 6.23 8.41 16.01
N THR A 31 5.30 7.47 15.82
CA THR A 31 4.67 6.73 16.91
C THR A 31 4.96 5.24 16.79
N VAL A 32 4.03 4.48 16.19
CA VAL A 32 4.10 3.03 16.02
C VAL A 32 3.77 2.69 14.59
N ILE A 33 4.52 1.74 14.01
CA ILE A 33 4.23 1.21 12.67
C ILE A 33 3.79 -0.24 12.77
N SER A 34 2.61 -0.53 12.22
CA SER A 34 2.16 -1.91 12.04
C SER A 34 2.56 -2.40 10.64
N PRO A 35 3.26 -3.56 10.52
CA PRO A 35 3.55 -4.15 9.22
C PRO A 35 2.26 -4.52 8.49
N ILE A 36 2.20 -4.21 7.20
CA ILE A 36 1.16 -4.75 6.32
C ILE A 36 1.55 -6.17 5.88
N ARG A 37 0.57 -7.04 5.70
CA ARG A 37 0.77 -8.45 5.35
C ARG A 37 -0.28 -8.90 4.33
N LEU A 38 0.05 -9.94 3.58
CA LEU A 38 -0.91 -10.71 2.78
C LEU A 38 -1.61 -11.72 3.70
N TYR A 39 -2.94 -11.77 3.65
CA TYR A 39 -3.75 -12.73 4.39
C TYR A 39 -4.63 -13.51 3.40
N SER A 40 -5.02 -14.72 3.80
CA SER A 40 -5.98 -15.53 3.05
C SER A 40 -6.83 -16.34 4.02
N ASN A 41 -8.11 -16.50 3.68
CA ASN A 41 -9.03 -17.38 4.41
C ASN A 41 -8.98 -18.83 3.88
N THR A 42 -8.39 -19.05 2.71
CA THR A 42 -8.39 -20.34 1.99
C THR A 42 -7.00 -20.93 1.84
N TYR A 43 -6.02 -20.10 1.50
CA TYR A 43 -4.64 -20.52 1.25
C TYR A 43 -3.77 -20.34 2.48
N GLN A 44 -2.84 -21.28 2.66
CA GLN A 44 -1.90 -21.26 3.79
C GLN A 44 -0.50 -20.87 3.36
N LYS A 45 -0.20 -20.96 2.05
CA LYS A 45 1.11 -20.62 1.49
C LYS A 45 0.95 -19.71 0.28
N VAL A 46 1.95 -18.86 0.06
CA VAL A 46 2.01 -17.99 -1.12
C VAL A 46 2.04 -18.81 -2.42
N SER A 47 2.64 -20.00 -2.40
CA SER A 47 2.68 -20.93 -3.54
C SER A 47 1.33 -21.52 -3.94
N ASP A 48 0.29 -21.37 -3.11
CA ASP A 48 -1.02 -21.97 -3.36
C ASP A 48 -1.87 -21.11 -4.31
N PHE A 49 -1.51 -19.83 -4.50
CA PHE A 49 -2.17 -18.92 -5.43
C PHE A 49 -1.95 -19.38 -6.88
N LYS A 50 -3.00 -19.27 -7.70
CA LYS A 50 -3.03 -19.73 -9.09
C LYS A 50 -3.42 -18.60 -10.04
N ALA A 51 -3.12 -18.79 -11.32
CA ALA A 51 -3.57 -17.91 -12.38
C ALA A 51 -5.10 -17.69 -12.30
N GLY A 52 -5.53 -16.44 -12.35
CA GLY A 52 -6.94 -16.05 -12.24
C GLY A 52 -7.45 -15.83 -10.81
N ASP A 53 -6.66 -16.14 -9.77
CA ASP A 53 -7.01 -15.75 -8.40
C ASP A 53 -7.04 -14.22 -8.26
N THR A 54 -7.90 -13.74 -7.37
CA THR A 54 -8.05 -12.30 -7.10
C THR A 54 -7.52 -11.95 -5.73
N ILE A 55 -6.77 -10.85 -5.65
CA ILE A 55 -6.24 -10.29 -4.40
C ILE A 55 -6.78 -8.87 -4.26
N ALA A 56 -7.52 -8.63 -3.18
CA ALA A 56 -7.97 -7.29 -2.83
C ALA A 56 -6.79 -6.44 -2.35
N VAL A 57 -6.72 -5.20 -2.81
CA VAL A 57 -5.74 -4.19 -2.41
C VAL A 57 -6.45 -2.91 -1.98
N PRO A 58 -5.82 -2.04 -1.16
CA PRO A 58 -6.36 -0.72 -0.84
C PRO A 58 -6.58 0.13 -2.10
N ASN A 59 -7.55 1.04 -2.05
CA ASN A 59 -7.93 1.88 -3.19
C ASN A 59 -7.38 3.32 -3.12
N ASP A 60 -6.68 3.71 -2.05
CA ASP A 60 -5.92 4.94 -2.04
C ASP A 60 -4.51 4.72 -2.60
N ALA A 61 -3.98 5.70 -3.34
CA ALA A 61 -2.75 5.55 -4.12
C ALA A 61 -1.54 5.11 -3.29
N THR A 62 -1.44 5.57 -2.04
CA THR A 62 -0.26 5.33 -1.21
C THR A 62 -0.28 3.91 -0.63
N ASN A 63 -1.44 3.44 -0.16
CA ASN A 63 -1.57 2.09 0.37
C ASN A 63 -1.73 1.03 -0.74
N GLU A 64 -2.33 1.38 -1.90
CA GLU A 64 -2.28 0.53 -3.10
C GLU A 64 -0.82 0.23 -3.45
N SER A 65 0.00 1.27 -3.59
CA SER A 65 1.44 1.12 -3.88
C SER A 65 2.15 0.23 -2.87
N ARG A 66 1.92 0.41 -1.56
CA ARG A 66 2.53 -0.42 -0.51
C ARG A 66 2.11 -1.90 -0.64
N SER A 67 0.84 -2.17 -0.91
CA SER A 67 0.35 -3.55 -1.11
C SER A 67 0.98 -4.21 -2.34
N LEU A 68 1.13 -3.49 -3.45
CA LEU A 68 1.78 -4.00 -4.66
C LEU A 68 3.24 -4.39 -4.40
N TYR A 69 3.97 -3.63 -3.59
CA TYR A 69 5.31 -4.00 -3.17
C TYR A 69 5.33 -5.23 -2.25
N VAL A 70 4.33 -5.43 -1.40
CA VAL A 70 4.17 -6.68 -0.63
C VAL A 70 3.95 -7.87 -1.56
N LEU A 71 3.10 -7.75 -2.58
CA LEU A 71 2.85 -8.81 -3.55
C LEU A 71 4.10 -9.12 -4.39
N LYS A 72 4.86 -8.09 -4.77
CA LYS A 72 6.18 -8.27 -5.41
C LYS A 72 7.15 -9.02 -4.50
N ALA A 73 7.25 -8.62 -3.23
CA ALA A 73 8.13 -9.28 -2.25
C ALA A 73 7.72 -10.73 -1.99
N ALA A 74 6.43 -11.05 -2.10
CA ALA A 74 5.90 -12.41 -2.05
C ALA A 74 6.17 -13.22 -3.33
N GLY A 75 6.66 -12.60 -4.41
CA GLY A 75 6.89 -13.26 -5.70
C GLY A 75 5.62 -13.53 -6.51
N LEU A 76 4.50 -12.92 -6.14
CA LEU A 76 3.21 -13.09 -6.84
C LEU A 76 3.11 -12.22 -8.09
N ILE A 77 3.78 -11.07 -8.13
CA ILE A 77 3.81 -10.17 -9.27
C ILE A 77 5.21 -9.59 -9.48
N ASP A 78 5.48 -9.10 -10.69
CA ASP A 78 6.59 -8.16 -10.92
C ASP A 78 6.07 -6.75 -11.17
N LEU A 79 6.87 -5.77 -10.78
CA LEU A 79 6.64 -4.35 -11.01
C LEU A 79 7.76 -3.77 -11.88
N LYS A 80 7.42 -2.76 -12.70
CA LYS A 80 8.39 -1.93 -13.41
C LYS A 80 9.44 -1.38 -12.43
N ALA A 81 10.69 -1.30 -12.86
CA ALA A 81 11.78 -0.76 -12.06
C ALA A 81 11.62 0.77 -11.87
N GLY A 82 12.14 1.29 -10.75
CA GLY A 82 12.23 2.73 -10.48
C GLY A 82 10.92 3.44 -10.15
N LEU A 83 9.83 2.71 -9.86
CA LEU A 83 8.56 3.31 -9.51
C LEU A 83 8.62 3.95 -8.11
N LYS A 84 8.39 5.28 -8.04
CA LYS A 84 8.16 5.97 -6.76
C LYS A 84 6.82 5.57 -6.13
N THR A 85 5.79 5.43 -6.94
CA THR A 85 4.46 4.98 -6.55
C THR A 85 4.02 3.91 -7.54
N ALA A 86 3.80 2.69 -7.07
CA ALA A 86 3.29 1.60 -7.88
C ALA A 86 1.78 1.72 -8.04
N THR A 87 1.30 1.34 -9.23
CA THR A 87 -0.13 1.15 -9.52
C THR A 87 -0.29 -0.17 -10.24
N VAL A 88 -1.53 -0.66 -10.38
CA VAL A 88 -1.81 -1.89 -11.17
C VAL A 88 -1.27 -1.82 -12.61
N LYS A 89 -1.20 -0.62 -13.21
CA LYS A 89 -0.60 -0.38 -14.55
C LYS A 89 0.92 -0.57 -14.59
N GLY A 90 1.55 -0.62 -13.42
CA GLY A 90 2.98 -0.87 -13.21
C GLY A 90 3.35 -2.34 -13.13
N ILE A 91 2.37 -3.26 -13.15
CA ILE A 91 2.61 -4.70 -13.11
C ILE A 91 3.16 -5.17 -14.46
N THR A 92 4.28 -5.90 -14.44
CA THR A 92 4.94 -6.46 -15.63
C THR A 92 4.80 -7.96 -15.75
N LYS A 93 4.50 -8.65 -14.65
CA LYS A 93 4.22 -10.08 -14.61
C LYS A 93 3.13 -10.34 -13.58
N ASN A 94 2.14 -11.13 -13.97
CA ASN A 94 1.05 -11.63 -13.15
C ASN A 94 0.77 -13.07 -13.61
N PRO A 95 0.84 -14.08 -12.72
CA PRO A 95 0.59 -15.48 -13.07
C PRO A 95 -0.79 -15.71 -13.70
#